data_AF-A0A353F6M7-F1
#
_entry.id   AF-A0A353F6M7-F1
#
_cell.length_a   1.000
_cell.length_b   1.000
_cell.length_c   1.000
_cell.angle_alpha   90.00
_cell.angle_beta   90.00
_cell.angle_gamma   90.00
#
_symmetry.space_group_name_H-M   'P 1'
#
loop_
_entity.id
_entity.type
_entity.pdbx_description
1 polymer ?
#
loop_
_entity_poly.entity_id
_entity_poly.type
_entity_poly.pdbx_seq_one_letter_code
_entity_poly.pdbx_strand_id
1 'polypeptide(L)'
;MAFIGGVFGSCISLVYYTIASTYDLEDVVQMPARTEIKDREGNILKNSAGQEIGFLHGKNRRIITYADVPSHFVDALIAQEDKRFRSHGAVDFRSMARVAWRALTRGKLEGGGTLSMQLARNSFALKKKNEGLVRGIHRKILETFIAIRIESDFEKNEILEHYMNRIFWGGSLRGVEVAAHAYF
;
A
#
# COMPACT_ATOMS: atom_id res chain seq x y z
N MET A 1 0.59 22.89 31.31
CA MET A 1 0.86 21.56 30.74
C MET A 1 0.22 21.34 29.35
N ALA A 2 -1.02 21.75 29.09
CA ALA A 2 -1.65 21.60 27.76
C ALA A 2 -0.97 22.42 26.63
N PHE A 3 -0.50 23.63 26.94
CA PHE A 3 0.14 24.53 25.96
C PHE A 3 1.50 24.01 25.46
N ILE A 4 2.32 23.46 26.36
CA ILE A 4 3.63 22.87 26.04
C ILE A 4 3.45 21.58 25.21
N GLY A 5 2.44 20.76 25.52
CA GLY A 5 2.09 19.58 24.73
C GLY A 5 1.62 19.92 23.31
N GLY A 6 0.88 21.02 23.14
CA GLY A 6 0.47 21.52 21.82
C GLY A 6 1.64 22.00 20.95
N VAL A 7 2.59 22.74 21.52
CA VAL A 7 3.78 23.23 20.81
C VAL A 7 4.70 22.07 20.42
N PHE A 8 4.96 21.12 21.33
CA PHE A 8 5.78 19.95 21.01
C PHE A 8 5.12 19.04 19.96
N GLY A 9 3.80 18.85 20.04
CA GLY A 9 3.04 18.13 19.01
C GLY A 9 3.11 18.81 17.65
N SER A 10 3.02 20.14 17.61
CA SER A 10 3.16 20.94 16.39
C SER A 10 4.56 20.83 15.79
N CYS A 11 5.62 20.89 16.61
CA CYS A 11 6.99 20.73 16.14
C CYS A 11 7.25 19.33 15.58
N ILE A 12 6.80 18.27 16.27
CA ILE A 12 6.89 16.89 15.78
C ILE A 12 6.13 16.75 14.47
N SER A 13 4.91 17.28 14.39
CA SER A 13 4.10 17.24 13.17
C SER A 13 4.80 17.94 12.00
N LEU A 14 5.38 19.12 12.23
CA LEU A 14 6.14 19.85 11.21
C LEU A 14 7.38 19.05 10.75
N VAL A 15 8.14 18.46 11.68
CA VAL A 15 9.30 17.63 11.35
C VAL A 15 8.90 16.46 10.47
N TYR A 16 7.87 15.71 10.84
CA TYR A 16 7.43 14.56 10.04
C TYR A 16 6.75 14.97 8.74
N TYR A 17 6.09 16.13 8.69
CA TYR A 17 5.58 16.70 7.44
C TYR A 17 6.72 17.02 6.48
N THR A 18 7.79 17.67 6.96
CA THR A 18 8.98 17.96 6.15
C THR A 18 9.67 16.69 5.68
N ILE A 19 9.86 15.69 6.56
CA ILE A 19 10.44 14.40 6.19
C ILE A 19 9.54 13.68 5.17
N ALA A 20 8.22 13.66 5.38
CA ALA A 20 7.30 13.03 4.45
C ALA A 20 7.33 13.73 3.08
N SER A 21 7.55 15.04 3.04
CA SER A 21 7.63 15.83 1.80
C SER A 21 8.86 15.51 0.95
N THR A 22 9.90 14.87 1.50
CA THR A 22 11.07 14.44 0.70
C THR A 22 10.80 13.18 -0.13
N TYR A 23 9.69 12.48 0.11
CA TYR A 23 9.32 11.29 -0.66
C TYR A 23 8.56 11.72 -1.91
N ASP A 24 9.04 11.34 -3.09
CA ASP A 24 8.36 11.66 -4.34
C ASP A 24 7.12 10.77 -4.51
N LEU A 25 5.93 11.37 -4.69
CA LEU A 25 4.71 10.59 -4.90
C LEU A 25 4.65 9.98 -6.31
N GLU A 26 5.50 10.44 -7.22
CA GLU A 26 5.69 9.78 -8.51
C GLU A 26 6.10 8.31 -8.31
N ASP A 27 6.82 7.96 -7.24
CA ASP A 27 7.15 6.56 -6.91
C ASP A 27 5.94 5.71 -6.52
N VAL A 28 4.79 6.32 -6.17
CA VAL A 28 3.53 5.62 -5.89
C VAL A 28 2.85 5.23 -7.20
N VAL A 29 2.93 6.08 -8.21
CA VAL A 29 2.40 5.84 -9.56
C VAL A 29 3.35 4.93 -10.34
N GLN A 30 4.63 5.25 -10.33
CA GLN A 30 5.65 4.52 -11.05
C GLN A 30 5.87 3.15 -10.43
N MET A 31 5.63 2.16 -11.28
CA MET A 31 5.75 0.77 -10.99
C MET A 31 6.54 0.16 -12.13
N PRO A 32 7.85 -0.06 -11.98
CA PRO A 32 8.63 -0.70 -13.03
C PRO A 32 8.02 -2.07 -13.31
N ALA A 33 7.28 -2.14 -14.41
CA ALA A 33 6.58 -3.32 -14.89
C ALA A 33 7.59 -4.28 -15.51
N ARG A 34 7.19 -5.54 -15.65
CA ARG A 34 8.00 -6.51 -16.37
C ARG A 34 8.03 -6.17 -17.87
N THR A 35 9.12 -6.50 -18.55
CA THR A 35 9.16 -6.45 -20.02
C THR A 35 8.25 -7.53 -20.59
N GLU A 36 7.24 -7.14 -21.37
CA GLU A 36 6.36 -8.09 -22.07
C GLU A 36 6.84 -8.32 -23.50
N ILE A 37 6.95 -9.58 -23.89
CA ILE A 37 7.25 -9.95 -25.28
C ILE A 37 5.92 -10.16 -25.99
N LYS A 38 5.67 -9.37 -27.04
CA LYS A 38 4.44 -9.43 -27.83
C LYS A 38 4.73 -9.90 -29.26
N ASP A 39 3.75 -10.55 -29.89
CA ASP A 39 3.80 -10.88 -31.31
C ASP A 39 3.56 -9.63 -32.18
N ARG A 40 3.53 -9.81 -33.51
CA ARG A 40 3.32 -8.73 -34.47
C ARG A 40 1.93 -8.07 -34.35
N GLU A 41 0.97 -8.78 -33.78
CA GLU A 41 -0.42 -8.35 -33.60
C GLU A 41 -0.64 -7.68 -32.24
N GLY A 42 0.37 -7.69 -31.36
CA GLY A 42 0.34 -7.09 -30.03
C GLY A 42 -0.12 -8.06 -28.93
N ASN A 43 -0.33 -9.34 -29.23
CA ASN A 43 -0.67 -10.35 -28.23
C ASN A 43 0.58 -10.80 -27.48
N ILE A 44 0.43 -11.14 -26.20
CA ILE A 44 1.54 -11.66 -25.40
C ILE A 44 1.96 -13.02 -25.95
N LEU A 45 3.26 -13.18 -26.23
CA LEU A 45 3.81 -14.41 -26.78
C LEU A 45 3.69 -15.56 -25.77
N LYS A 46 3.04 -16.62 -26.23
CA LYS A 46 2.77 -17.85 -25.47
C LYS A 46 3.38 -19.05 -26.17
N ASN A 47 3.77 -20.06 -25.38
CA ASN A 47 4.18 -21.35 -25.90
C ASN A 47 2.95 -22.14 -26.42
N SER A 48 3.19 -23.32 -26.99
CA SER A 48 2.14 -24.18 -27.53
C SER A 48 1.12 -24.67 -26.48
N ALA A 49 1.44 -24.59 -25.19
CA ALA A 49 0.54 -24.90 -24.08
C ALA A 49 -0.24 -23.66 -23.58
N GLY A 50 -0.11 -22.50 -24.24
CA GLY A 50 -0.77 -21.25 -23.86
C GLY A 50 -0.09 -20.50 -22.70
N GLN A 51 1.07 -20.97 -22.23
CA GLN A 51 1.83 -20.33 -21.14
C GLN A 51 2.75 -19.26 -21.70
N GLU A 52 2.90 -18.14 -20.99
CA GLU A 52 3.77 -17.05 -21.43
C GLU A 52 5.23 -17.49 -21.47
N ILE A 53 5.93 -17.17 -22.56
CA ILE A 53 7.30 -17.66 -22.79
C ILE A 53 8.29 -17.01 -21.80
N GLY A 54 7.92 -15.88 -21.19
CA GLY A 54 8.65 -15.26 -20.09
C GLY A 54 8.66 -13.74 -20.16
N PHE A 55 9.41 -13.09 -19.27
CA PHE A 55 9.70 -11.66 -19.29
C PHE A 55 11.23 -11.45 -19.17
N LEU A 56 11.77 -10.43 -19.84
CA LEU A 56 13.23 -10.23 -19.94
C LEU A 56 13.84 -9.57 -18.70
N HIS A 57 13.15 -8.57 -18.13
CA HIS A 57 13.64 -7.79 -16.99
C HIS A 57 12.47 -7.20 -16.18
N GLY A 58 12.71 -6.80 -14.94
CA GLY A 58 11.73 -6.13 -14.06
C GLY A 58 11.13 -7.02 -12.96
N LYS A 59 10.41 -6.38 -12.02
CA LYS A 59 9.62 -7.11 -11.01
C LYS A 59 8.44 -7.78 -11.73
N ASN A 60 8.13 -9.04 -11.43
CA ASN A 60 7.01 -9.77 -12.05
C ASN A 60 5.66 -9.10 -11.70
N ARG A 61 5.28 -8.11 -12.52
CA ARG A 61 4.13 -7.22 -12.33
C ARG A 61 3.50 -6.92 -13.68
N ARG A 62 2.18 -7.11 -13.73
CA ARG A 62 1.27 -6.58 -14.76
C ARG A 62 0.40 -5.54 -14.07
N ILE A 63 0.30 -4.37 -14.69
CA ILE A 63 -0.53 -3.29 -14.19
C ILE A 63 -1.95 -3.53 -14.71
N ILE A 64 -2.92 -3.57 -13.81
CA ILE A 64 -4.34 -3.63 -14.11
C ILE A 64 -5.01 -2.35 -13.61
N THR A 65 -5.95 -1.81 -14.38
CA THR A 65 -6.69 -0.62 -13.94
C THR A 65 -7.75 -1.02 -12.91
N TYR A 66 -8.17 -0.08 -12.07
CA TYR A 66 -9.24 -0.31 -11.10
C TYR A 66 -10.53 -0.82 -11.78
N ALA A 67 -10.85 -0.30 -12.96
CA ALA A 67 -12.06 -0.65 -13.70
C ALA A 67 -12.05 -2.10 -14.22
N ASP A 68 -10.86 -2.64 -14.49
CA ASP A 68 -10.68 -4.01 -14.98
C ASP A 68 -10.67 -5.04 -13.84
N VAL A 69 -10.53 -4.60 -12.58
CA VAL A 69 -10.61 -5.50 -11.43
C VAL A 69 -12.08 -5.77 -11.06
N PRO A 70 -12.50 -7.04 -10.93
CA PRO A 70 -13.87 -7.36 -10.55
C PRO A 70 -14.26 -6.73 -9.20
N SER A 71 -15.44 -6.10 -9.15
CA SER A 71 -15.91 -5.37 -7.95
C SER A 71 -15.94 -6.22 -6.68
N HIS A 72 -16.33 -7.50 -6.79
CA HIS A 72 -16.36 -8.42 -5.66
C HIS A 72 -14.98 -8.66 -5.04
N PHE A 73 -13.91 -8.61 -5.85
CA PHE A 73 -12.54 -8.70 -5.33
C PHE A 73 -12.18 -7.42 -4.56
N VAL A 74 -12.49 -6.25 -5.12
CA VAL A 74 -12.25 -4.96 -4.46
C VAL A 74 -12.99 -4.88 -3.13
N ASP A 75 -14.25 -5.31 -3.08
CA ASP A 75 -15.06 -5.32 -1.87
C ASP A 75 -14.51 -6.28 -0.82
N ALA A 76 -14.06 -7.48 -1.24
CA ALA A 76 -13.40 -8.43 -0.35
C ALA A 76 -12.08 -7.87 0.22
N LEU A 77 -11.29 -7.21 -0.61
CA LEU A 77 -10.04 -6.56 -0.20
C LEU A 77 -10.28 -5.48 0.84
N ILE A 78 -11.24 -4.58 0.59
CA ILE A 78 -11.63 -3.53 1.53
C ILE A 78 -12.16 -4.16 2.83
N ALA A 79 -13.03 -5.16 2.75
CA ALA A 79 -13.60 -5.80 3.92
C ALA A 79 -12.54 -6.45 4.83
N GLN A 80 -11.49 -7.01 4.23
CA GLN A 80 -10.41 -7.70 4.93
C GLN A 80 -9.35 -6.75 5.49
N GLU A 81 -8.85 -5.81 4.66
CA GLU A 81 -7.72 -4.96 5.01
C GLU A 81 -8.13 -3.67 5.73
N ASP A 82 -9.22 -3.05 5.28
CA ASP A 82 -9.62 -1.72 5.75
C ASP A 82 -11.11 -1.46 5.54
N LYS A 83 -11.96 -2.06 6.39
CA LYS A 83 -13.43 -2.09 6.23
C LYS A 83 -14.08 -0.71 6.03
N ARG A 84 -13.43 0.36 6.46
CA ARG A 84 -13.96 1.73 6.39
C ARG A 84 -13.21 2.62 5.43
N PHE A 85 -12.37 2.05 4.57
CA PHE A 85 -11.49 2.76 3.65
C PHE A 85 -12.15 3.94 2.92
N ARG A 86 -13.38 3.74 2.42
CA ARG A 86 -14.13 4.77 1.69
C ARG A 86 -14.66 5.92 2.56
N SER A 87 -14.60 5.81 3.88
CA SER A 87 -15.23 6.73 4.85
C SER A 87 -14.26 7.47 5.78
N HIS A 88 -12.96 7.21 5.66
CA HIS A 88 -11.91 7.94 6.38
C HIS A 88 -10.79 8.38 5.43
N GLY A 89 -9.95 9.32 5.85
CA GLY A 89 -8.73 9.70 5.12
C GLY A 89 -7.56 8.78 5.44
N ALA A 90 -6.34 9.33 5.51
CA ALA A 90 -5.12 8.55 5.77
C ALA A 90 -5.15 7.68 7.02
N VAL A 91 -5.89 8.08 8.07
CA VAL A 91 -5.97 7.37 9.35
C VAL A 91 -7.42 7.10 9.71
N ASP A 92 -7.72 5.85 10.06
CA ASP A 92 -8.97 5.48 10.71
C ASP A 92 -8.85 5.57 12.24
N PHE A 93 -9.09 6.75 12.79
CA PHE A 93 -9.05 7.00 14.24
C PHE A 93 -9.97 6.08 15.03
N ARG A 94 -11.15 5.76 14.49
CA ARG A 94 -12.11 4.88 15.14
C ARG A 94 -11.61 3.43 15.18
N SER A 95 -10.86 2.98 14.18
CA SER A 95 -10.30 1.60 14.16
C SER A 95 -9.09 1.55 15.07
N MET A 96 -8.27 2.60 15.06
CA MET A 96 -7.12 2.74 15.95
C MET A 96 -7.55 2.73 17.41
N ALA A 97 -8.58 3.50 17.79
CA ALA A 97 -9.13 3.48 19.16
C ALA A 97 -9.63 2.09 19.56
N ARG A 98 -10.31 1.38 18.65
CA ARG A 98 -10.80 0.01 18.88
C ARG A 98 -9.65 -0.98 19.08
N VAL A 99 -8.59 -0.87 18.28
CA VAL A 99 -7.38 -1.71 18.40
C VAL A 99 -6.64 -1.41 19.70
N ALA A 100 -6.48 -0.14 20.06
CA ALA A 100 -5.87 0.27 21.33
C ALA A 100 -6.65 -0.28 22.54
N TRP A 101 -7.98 -0.18 22.52
CA TRP A 101 -8.84 -0.76 23.56
C TRP A 101 -8.70 -2.28 23.67
N ARG A 102 -8.66 -2.98 22.53
CA ARG A 102 -8.43 -4.43 22.50
C ARG A 102 -7.04 -4.82 23.00
N ALA A 103 -6.01 -4.03 22.69
CA ALA A 103 -4.67 -4.27 23.19
C ALA A 103 -4.61 -4.14 24.72
N LEU A 104 -5.26 -3.13 25.29
CA LEU A 104 -5.35 -2.92 26.73
C LEU A 104 -6.12 -4.04 27.45
N THR A 105 -7.18 -4.56 26.83
CA THR A 105 -8.08 -5.55 27.45
C THR A 105 -7.69 -7.01 27.18
N ARG A 106 -6.98 -7.29 26.08
CA ARG A 106 -6.68 -8.66 25.60
C ARG A 106 -5.21 -8.90 25.31
N GLY A 107 -4.34 -7.92 25.56
CA GLY A 107 -2.88 -8.04 25.39
C GLY A 107 -2.38 -8.22 23.96
N LYS A 108 -3.26 -8.04 22.95
CA LYS A 108 -2.90 -8.19 21.53
C LYS A 108 -3.00 -6.86 20.80
N LEU A 109 -1.84 -6.35 20.37
CA LEU A 109 -1.74 -5.17 19.51
C LEU A 109 -1.51 -5.63 18.06
N GLU A 110 -2.56 -6.15 17.44
CA GLU A 110 -2.56 -6.58 16.03
C GLU A 110 -3.52 -5.69 15.23
N GLY A 111 -3.08 -5.21 14.06
CA GLY A 111 -3.85 -4.32 13.19
C GLY A 111 -3.55 -2.83 13.37
N GLY A 112 -4.41 -1.96 12.84
CA GLY A 112 -4.31 -0.49 12.98
C GLY A 112 -3.49 0.23 11.90
N GLY A 113 -3.53 -0.24 10.65
CA GLY A 113 -3.07 0.53 9.49
C GLY A 113 -4.19 0.60 8.44
N THR A 114 -4.29 1.72 7.74
CA THR A 114 -5.21 1.89 6.60
C THR A 114 -4.55 1.41 5.31
N LEU A 115 -5.33 1.15 4.26
CA LEU A 115 -4.78 0.84 2.94
C LEU A 115 -3.77 1.90 2.46
N SER A 116 -4.02 3.18 2.72
CA SER A 116 -3.15 4.30 2.37
C SER A 116 -1.81 4.27 3.13
N MET A 117 -1.82 3.94 4.42
CA MET A 117 -0.58 3.71 5.18
C MET A 117 0.19 2.50 4.67
N GLN A 118 -0.53 1.43 4.31
CA GLN A 118 0.09 0.24 3.72
C GLN A 118 0.68 0.55 2.33
N LEU A 119 0.01 1.37 1.53
CA LEU A 119 0.50 1.84 0.23
C LEU A 119 1.78 2.67 0.42
N ALA A 120 1.81 3.62 1.36
CA ALA A 120 3.01 4.39 1.69
C ALA A 120 4.18 3.47 2.08
N ARG A 121 3.94 2.54 3.01
CA ARG A 121 4.94 1.57 3.48
C ARG A 121 5.55 0.76 2.34
N ASN A 122 4.70 0.25 1.44
CA ASN A 122 5.11 -0.59 0.34
C ASN A 122 5.77 0.20 -0.79
N SER A 123 5.37 1.46 -1.01
CA SER A 123 5.93 2.32 -2.05
C SER A 123 7.37 2.72 -1.75
N PHE A 124 7.64 3.08 -0.50
CA PHE A 124 8.94 3.59 -0.08
C PHE A 124 9.78 2.59 0.73
N ALA A 125 9.39 1.32 0.73
CA ALA A 125 10.08 0.22 1.44
C ALA A 125 10.41 0.57 2.90
N LEU A 126 9.49 1.24 3.60
CA LEU A 126 9.76 1.85 4.91
C LEU A 126 9.99 0.80 6.01
N LYS A 127 9.43 -0.40 5.84
CA LYS A 127 9.54 -1.50 6.80
C LYS A 127 10.83 -2.29 6.60
N LYS A 128 11.63 -2.37 7.67
CA LYS A 128 12.87 -3.15 7.70
C LYS A 128 12.67 -4.47 8.46
N LYS A 129 13.42 -5.50 8.08
CA LYS A 129 13.47 -6.77 8.81
C LYS A 129 14.02 -6.52 10.22
N ASN A 130 13.44 -7.16 11.23
CA ASN A 130 13.86 -7.06 12.64
C ASN A 130 13.84 -5.62 13.20
N GLU A 131 12.85 -4.82 12.84
CA GLU A 131 12.68 -3.49 13.42
C GLU A 131 12.30 -3.58 14.91
N GLY A 132 13.03 -2.84 15.76
CA GLY A 132 12.67 -2.68 17.18
C GLY A 132 11.50 -1.70 17.36
N LEU A 133 10.93 -1.68 18.56
CA LEU A 133 9.72 -0.90 18.91
C LEU A 133 9.84 0.59 18.51
N VAL A 134 10.94 1.25 18.86
CA VAL A 134 11.15 2.68 18.59
C VAL A 134 11.17 2.97 17.09
N ARG A 135 11.87 2.14 16.30
CA ARG A 135 11.92 2.27 14.83
C ARG A 135 10.56 1.99 14.20
N GLY A 136 9.81 1.03 14.73
CA GLY A 136 8.46 0.71 14.28
C GLY A 136 7.48 1.87 14.50
N ILE A 137 7.58 2.57 15.63
CA ILE A 137 6.77 3.78 15.90
C ILE A 137 7.15 4.91 14.94
N HIS A 138 8.44 5.20 14.78
CA HIS A 138 8.91 6.21 13.81
C HIS A 138 8.39 5.93 12.40
N ARG A 139 8.52 4.68 11.93
CA ARG A 139 7.97 4.24 10.64
C ARG A 139 6.48 4.47 10.55
N LYS A 140 5.71 4.11 11.58
CA LYS A 140 4.24 4.27 11.59
C LYS A 140 3.81 5.74 11.52
N ILE A 141 4.54 6.63 12.18
CA ILE A 141 4.30 8.07 12.08
C ILE A 141 4.62 8.52 10.65
N LEU A 142 5.77 8.12 10.11
CA LEU A 142 6.14 8.46 8.74
C LEU A 142 5.14 7.96 7.69
N GLU A 143 4.67 6.70 7.81
CA GLU A 143 3.58 6.14 7.00
C GLU A 143 2.32 6.98 7.06
N THR A 144 1.99 7.54 8.23
CA THR A 144 0.82 8.39 8.41
C THR A 144 0.94 9.68 7.62
N PHE A 145 2.08 10.38 7.73
CA PHE A 145 2.28 11.64 7.01
C PHE A 145 2.38 11.45 5.49
N ILE A 146 3.01 10.37 5.03
CA ILE A 146 3.00 10.03 3.60
C ILE A 146 1.59 9.64 3.14
N ALA A 147 0.84 8.88 3.93
CA ALA A 147 -0.54 8.53 3.60
C ALA A 147 -1.47 9.77 3.54
N ILE A 148 -1.22 10.80 4.36
CA ILE A 148 -1.93 12.09 4.27
C ILE A 148 -1.68 12.73 2.90
N ARG A 149 -0.43 12.72 2.43
CA ARG A 149 -0.09 13.23 1.10
C ARG A 149 -0.75 12.40 0.00
N ILE A 150 -0.69 11.08 0.08
CA ILE A 150 -1.37 10.18 -0.86
C ILE A 150 -2.88 10.45 -0.93
N GLU A 151 -3.54 10.61 0.22
CA GLU A 151 -4.99 10.87 0.26
C GLU A 151 -5.39 12.28 -0.15
N SER A 152 -4.41 13.19 -0.26
CA SER A 152 -4.62 14.55 -0.79
C SER A 152 -4.46 14.60 -2.31
N ASP A 153 -3.61 13.74 -2.86
CA ASP A 153 -3.20 13.78 -4.27
C ASP A 153 -3.90 12.72 -5.13
N PHE A 154 -4.49 11.68 -4.52
CA PHE A 154 -5.15 10.57 -5.21
C PHE A 154 -6.57 10.31 -4.69
N GLU A 155 -7.47 9.96 -5.59
CA GLU A 155 -8.81 9.47 -5.25
C GLU A 155 -8.77 8.05 -4.67
N LYS A 156 -9.83 7.66 -3.95
CA LYS A 156 -9.93 6.34 -3.32
C LYS A 156 -9.76 5.17 -4.29
N ASN A 157 -10.26 5.30 -5.51
CA ASN A 157 -10.13 4.25 -6.52
C ASN A 157 -8.71 4.15 -7.06
N GLU A 158 -8.02 5.28 -7.24
CA GLU A 158 -6.60 5.32 -7.65
C GLU A 158 -5.69 4.73 -6.56
N ILE A 159 -5.96 5.04 -5.29
CA ILE A 159 -5.27 4.43 -4.14
C ILE A 159 -5.42 2.90 -4.17
N LEU A 160 -6.63 2.39 -4.45
CA LEU A 160 -6.88 0.96 -4.56
C LEU A 160 -6.14 0.36 -5.76
N GLU A 161 -6.14 1.03 -6.91
CA GLU A 161 -5.39 0.60 -8.10
C GLU A 161 -3.90 0.48 -7.79
N HIS A 162 -3.30 1.54 -7.25
CA HIS A 162 -1.90 1.55 -6.91
C HIS A 162 -1.57 0.52 -5.82
N TYR A 163 -2.47 0.32 -4.86
CA TYR A 163 -2.32 -0.71 -3.84
C TYR A 163 -2.31 -2.11 -4.45
N MET A 164 -3.33 -2.47 -5.21
CA MET A 164 -3.50 -3.79 -5.80
C MET A 164 -2.36 -4.16 -6.74
N ASN A 165 -1.82 -3.20 -7.48
CA ASN A 165 -0.67 -3.39 -8.37
C ASN A 165 0.67 -3.46 -7.62
N ARG A 166 0.76 -2.94 -6.39
CA ARG A 166 2.02 -2.83 -5.66
C ARG A 166 2.28 -3.96 -4.69
N ILE A 167 1.24 -4.43 -4.01
CA ILE A 167 1.41 -5.38 -2.89
C ILE A 167 2.03 -6.70 -3.32
N PHE A 168 2.72 -7.32 -2.37
CA PHE A 168 3.38 -8.60 -2.52
C PHE A 168 2.39 -9.73 -2.23
N TRP A 169 2.26 -10.68 -3.15
CA TRP A 169 1.31 -11.80 -3.06
C TRP A 169 1.97 -13.16 -2.77
N GLY A 170 3.30 -13.23 -2.67
CA GLY A 170 4.05 -14.47 -2.48
C GLY A 170 5.10 -14.70 -3.57
N GLY A 171 6.15 -15.48 -3.26
CA GLY A 171 7.24 -15.77 -4.20
C GLY A 171 7.94 -14.51 -4.72
N SER A 172 7.81 -14.24 -6.02
CA SER A 172 8.30 -13.02 -6.68
C SER A 172 7.15 -12.12 -7.20
N LEU A 173 5.90 -12.47 -6.90
CA LEU A 173 4.69 -11.88 -7.48
C LEU A 173 4.35 -10.55 -6.81
N ARG A 174 4.22 -9.49 -7.62
CA ARG A 174 3.81 -8.16 -7.15
C ARG A 174 2.72 -7.63 -8.05
N GLY A 175 1.55 -7.36 -7.48
CA GLY A 175 0.36 -7.02 -8.26
C GLY A 175 -0.64 -8.16 -8.33
N VAL A 176 -1.92 -7.83 -8.19
CA VAL A 176 -3.02 -8.80 -8.18
C VAL A 176 -3.12 -9.58 -9.49
N GLU A 177 -2.93 -8.92 -10.62
CA GLU A 177 -3.06 -9.55 -11.95
C GLU A 177 -2.07 -10.71 -12.11
N VAL A 178 -0.79 -10.45 -11.85
CA VAL A 178 0.24 -11.50 -11.92
C VAL A 178 0.00 -12.60 -10.89
N ALA A 179 -0.53 -12.26 -9.71
CA ALA A 179 -0.88 -13.26 -8.71
C ALA A 179 -2.01 -14.18 -9.21
N ALA A 180 -3.06 -13.62 -9.82
CA ALA A 180 -4.16 -14.40 -10.37
C ALA A 180 -3.69 -15.42 -11.41
N HIS A 181 -2.90 -14.99 -12.41
CA HIS A 181 -2.32 -15.87 -13.45
C HIS A 181 -1.34 -16.91 -12.91
N ALA A 182 -0.70 -16.65 -11.76
CA ALA A 182 0.29 -17.56 -11.20
C ALA A 182 -0.35 -18.67 -10.35
N TYR A 183 -1.51 -18.41 -9.75
CA TYR A 183 -2.16 -19.33 -8.82
C TYR A 183 -3.36 -20.10 -9.41
N PHE A 184 -3.97 -19.60 -10.49
CA PHE A 184 -5.18 -20.15 -11.11
C PHE A 184 -5.02 -20.22 -12.64
#